data_AF-A0A4P6PES8-F1
#
_entry.id   AF-A0A4P6PES8-F1
#
_cell.length_a   1.000
_cell.length_b   1.000
_cell.length_c   1.000
_cell.angle_alpha   90.00
_cell.angle_beta   90.00
_cell.angle_gamma   90.00
#
_symmetry.space_group_name_H-M   'P 1'
#
loop_
_entity.id
_entity.type
_entity.pdbx_description
1 polymer ?
#
loop_
_entity_poly.entity_id
_entity_poly.type
_entity_poly.pdbx_seq_one_letter_code
_entity_poly.pdbx_strand_id
1 'polypeptide(L)'
;MGMKRDNKVRGVVKGAPSGFVISLGIHAAAFFLAGLLVVFTVVQKEEKKFVPPKPVDRPKMKLKKPKVKVKKSSKPKSTQRIVTKVQKASMPDIQLPEMSGIGDGLAGDIGGFDIAPNLEEVTLFGGGQTIGNDFVGTFYDFKRDRQGRPRSSTDPDSFTSDVARFIRSGWRTSMLAQFYRSPKKLYATSFMVPTVRSSTAPTAFGEPETGGWCWMAHYTGQLVHKDGITFRFRGQGDDILVVRVDGKVVLNASWPGTAEEISKWQSNDAKNRTYRLGNNAAVIGDWITLEPGVPLDMEVICGEVPGGHFDMMLVVEEKGVEYELNSQQGPILPMFKTAEPSHDLRDRIYEHLVEGECFIEGGPVFSDFSSGGVSEVPEEVIEPAVAVEEEQEEPVVRIWTFRSGKTIEGEYVSSIGDKVVLKSTRGKQIKVPAADLSGEDLEFIALANPPTLDIGFTKQSSQRIIETSPFLEEEAPRIFDWTFGLKIRQVSAREYGYPLTVEMFVIGEQYLDADKFILLDRQITEFTPTKENGMAHVFKSGNPVELIHYNMHSQQFGHKYMGYLITVTDARGEIIQYETSNSWLFQGLENLKQIPVGRFFDKTCRRVHPSGPKRDY
;
A
#
# COMPACT_ATOMS: atom_id res chain seq x y z
N MET A 1 -20.85 86.17 33.37
CA MET A 1 -21.12 87.50 32.77
C MET A 1 -20.55 87.48 31.36
N GLY A 2 -21.36 87.77 30.34
CA GLY A 2 -20.88 88.16 29.00
C GLY A 2 -20.65 87.03 27.97
N MET A 3 -21.60 86.91 27.05
CA MET A 3 -21.63 86.04 25.86
C MET A 3 -21.05 86.77 24.63
N LYS A 4 -20.70 85.99 23.58
CA LYS A 4 -20.51 86.35 22.14
C LYS A 4 -19.12 86.90 21.75
N ARG A 5 -18.49 86.49 20.63
CA ARG A 5 -18.99 86.03 19.32
C ARG A 5 -17.89 85.29 18.54
N ASP A 6 -18.25 84.21 17.85
CA ASP A 6 -17.44 83.58 16.80
C ASP A 6 -17.37 84.45 15.54
N ASN A 7 -16.20 84.47 14.89
CA ASN A 7 -16.06 84.90 13.49
C ASN A 7 -15.15 83.91 12.73
N LYS A 8 -15.73 83.28 11.71
CA LYS A 8 -15.14 82.30 10.80
C LYS A 8 -14.41 83.05 9.67
N VAL A 9 -13.14 82.72 9.40
CA VAL A 9 -12.44 83.11 8.16
C VAL A 9 -12.07 81.86 7.37
N ARG A 10 -12.45 81.85 6.09
CA ARG A 10 -12.21 80.79 5.10
C ARG A 10 -10.72 80.70 4.73
N GLY A 11 -10.13 79.51 4.83
CA GLY A 11 -8.90 79.11 4.16
C GLY A 11 -9.20 78.28 2.91
N VAL A 12 -8.45 78.54 1.85
CA VAL A 12 -8.60 78.06 0.46
C VAL A 12 -8.22 76.57 0.31
N VAL A 13 -9.04 75.80 -0.40
CA VAL A 13 -8.74 74.41 -0.81
C VAL A 13 -7.80 74.44 -2.02
N LYS A 14 -6.58 73.88 -1.91
CA LYS A 14 -5.71 73.61 -3.06
C LYS A 14 -6.11 72.28 -3.68
N GLY A 15 -6.58 72.31 -4.93
CA GLY A 15 -6.90 71.14 -5.74
C GLY A 15 -5.66 70.32 -6.11
N ALA A 16 -5.88 69.04 -6.39
CA ALA A 16 -4.85 68.09 -6.79
C ALA A 16 -4.08 68.56 -8.04
N PRO A 17 -2.76 68.34 -8.12
CA PRO A 17 -1.93 68.80 -9.23
C PRO A 17 -2.41 68.17 -10.55
N SER A 18 -2.52 69.01 -11.59
CA SER A 18 -3.05 68.69 -12.92
C SER A 18 -2.46 67.43 -13.57
N GLY A 19 -1.21 67.07 -13.24
CA GLY A 19 -0.57 65.84 -13.73
C GLY A 19 -1.21 64.53 -13.24
N PHE A 20 -1.80 64.52 -12.04
CA PHE A 20 -2.48 63.32 -11.51
C PHE A 20 -3.78 63.03 -12.25
N VAL A 21 -4.56 64.08 -12.55
CA VAL A 21 -5.82 63.94 -13.30
C VAL A 21 -5.55 63.50 -14.74
N ILE A 22 -4.48 64.01 -15.36
CA ILE A 22 -4.06 63.60 -16.71
C ILE A 22 -3.59 62.13 -16.71
N SER A 23 -2.76 61.72 -15.75
CA SER A 23 -2.30 60.34 -15.63
C SER A 23 -3.46 59.36 -15.42
N LEU A 24 -4.43 59.72 -14.58
CA LEU A 24 -5.63 58.91 -14.35
C LEU A 24 -6.50 58.80 -15.61
N GLY A 25 -6.62 59.90 -16.38
CA GLY A 25 -7.32 59.89 -17.66
C GLY A 25 -6.65 58.99 -18.71
N ILE A 26 -5.32 59.00 -18.77
CA ILE A 26 -4.55 58.15 -19.71
C ILE A 26 -4.71 56.67 -19.34
N HIS A 27 -4.62 56.32 -18.05
CA HIS A 27 -4.80 54.93 -17.61
C HIS A 27 -6.24 54.46 -17.84
N ALA A 28 -7.24 55.29 -17.55
CA ALA A 28 -8.64 54.96 -17.82
C ALA A 28 -8.90 54.73 -19.31
N ALA A 29 -8.32 55.57 -20.19
CA ALA A 29 -8.43 55.39 -21.64
C ALA A 29 -7.74 54.10 -22.12
N ALA A 30 -6.56 53.77 -21.57
CA ALA A 30 -5.85 52.54 -21.90
C ALA A 30 -6.62 51.28 -21.48
N PHE A 31 -7.22 51.27 -20.28
CA PHE A 31 -8.08 50.18 -19.83
C PHE A 31 -9.35 50.04 -20.68
N PHE A 32 -9.93 51.16 -21.11
CA PHE A 32 -11.10 51.14 -21.99
C PHE A 32 -10.76 50.59 -23.38
N LEU A 33 -9.59 50.96 -23.93
CA LEU A 33 -9.12 50.46 -25.22
C LEU A 33 -8.76 48.97 -25.16
N ALA A 34 -8.15 48.52 -24.06
CA ALA A 34 -7.88 47.11 -23.81
C ALA A 34 -9.17 46.29 -23.66
N GLY A 35 -10.18 46.82 -22.97
CA GLY A 35 -11.50 46.18 -22.85
C GLY A 35 -12.25 46.07 -24.18
N LEU A 36 -12.07 47.03 -25.10
CA LEU A 36 -12.66 46.98 -26.44
C LEU A 36 -11.95 46.00 -27.39
N LEU A 37 -10.69 45.65 -27.13
CA LEU A 37 -9.90 44.72 -27.96
C LEU A 37 -9.99 43.25 -27.54
N VAL A 38 -10.62 42.94 -26.39
CA VAL A 38 -10.94 41.55 -26.02
C VAL A 38 -12.18 41.11 -26.79
N VAL A 39 -11.96 40.64 -28.02
CA VAL A 39 -12.95 39.86 -28.75
C VAL A 39 -13.07 38.51 -28.04
N PHE A 40 -14.10 38.36 -27.19
CA PHE A 40 -14.53 37.06 -26.74
C PHE A 40 -15.13 36.31 -27.94
N THR A 41 -14.33 35.48 -28.61
CA THR A 41 -14.90 34.40 -29.43
C THR A 41 -15.49 33.37 -28.48
N VAL A 42 -16.71 33.63 -28.00
CA VAL A 42 -17.53 32.62 -27.34
C VAL A 42 -17.91 31.62 -28.41
N VAL A 43 -17.17 30.50 -28.48
CA VAL A 43 -17.61 29.34 -29.25
C VAL A 43 -18.83 28.78 -28.53
N GLN A 44 -20.02 29.17 -28.95
CA GLN A 44 -21.24 28.44 -28.59
C GLN A 44 -21.12 27.05 -29.20
N LYS A 45 -20.80 26.04 -28.37
CA LYS A 45 -21.00 24.65 -28.76
C LYS A 45 -22.49 24.48 -29.05
N GLU A 46 -22.85 24.23 -30.30
CA GLU A 46 -24.20 23.79 -30.64
C GLU A 46 -24.53 22.55 -29.80
N GLU A 47 -25.64 22.61 -29.07
CA GLU A 47 -26.19 21.43 -28.42
C GLU A 47 -26.48 20.37 -29.48
N LYS A 48 -25.75 19.26 -29.43
CA LYS A 48 -26.05 18.09 -30.26
C LYS A 48 -27.40 17.52 -29.81
N LYS A 49 -28.48 17.91 -30.49
CA LYS A 49 -29.77 17.21 -30.41
C LYS A 49 -29.58 15.79 -30.93
N PHE A 50 -29.68 14.83 -30.02
CA PHE A 50 -29.75 13.42 -30.39
C PHE A 50 -31.08 13.15 -31.11
N VAL A 51 -31.01 12.99 -32.43
CA VAL A 51 -32.11 12.40 -33.20
C VAL A 51 -31.84 10.90 -33.28
N PRO A 52 -32.62 10.05 -32.61
CA PRO A 52 -32.44 8.61 -32.71
C PRO A 52 -32.59 8.19 -34.18
N PRO A 53 -31.71 7.31 -34.72
CA PRO A 53 -31.86 6.80 -36.06
C PRO A 53 -33.19 6.04 -36.17
N LYS A 54 -33.88 6.18 -37.31
CA LYS A 54 -35.11 5.41 -37.58
C LYS A 54 -34.84 3.92 -37.34
N PRO A 55 -35.71 3.20 -36.60
CA PRO A 55 -35.53 1.78 -36.35
C PRO A 55 -35.40 1.02 -37.66
N VAL A 56 -34.26 0.35 -37.86
CA VAL A 56 -34.09 -0.57 -38.98
C VAL A 56 -34.90 -1.82 -38.66
N ASP A 57 -35.93 -2.08 -39.46
CA ASP A 57 -36.79 -3.24 -39.31
C ASP A 57 -36.02 -4.50 -39.76
N ARG A 58 -35.39 -5.17 -38.78
CA ARG A 58 -34.61 -6.39 -39.04
C ARG A 58 -35.56 -7.57 -39.17
N PRO A 59 -35.46 -8.39 -40.23
CA PRO A 59 -36.25 -9.61 -40.35
C PRO A 59 -35.96 -10.53 -39.16
N LYS A 60 -36.98 -10.81 -38.33
CA LYS A 60 -36.87 -11.76 -37.21
C LYS A 60 -36.81 -13.18 -37.76
N MET A 61 -35.63 -13.80 -37.70
CA MET A 61 -35.47 -15.23 -37.98
C MET A 61 -36.11 -16.05 -36.85
N LYS A 62 -37.03 -16.97 -37.20
CA LYS A 62 -37.60 -17.92 -36.23
C LYS A 62 -36.54 -18.95 -35.82
N LEU A 63 -35.99 -18.81 -34.62
CA LEU A 63 -35.06 -19.77 -34.04
C LEU A 63 -35.77 -21.11 -33.78
N LYS A 64 -35.34 -22.18 -34.45
CA LYS A 64 -35.63 -23.55 -34.02
C LYS A 64 -34.75 -23.86 -32.82
N LYS A 65 -35.35 -24.14 -31.66
CA LYS A 65 -34.63 -24.53 -30.44
C LYS A 65 -33.96 -25.90 -30.66
N PRO A 66 -32.63 -26.03 -30.55
CA PRO A 66 -31.98 -27.34 -30.51
C PRO A 66 -32.28 -28.01 -29.16
N LYS A 67 -32.81 -29.23 -29.18
CA LYS A 67 -32.87 -30.09 -27.98
C LYS A 67 -31.51 -30.76 -27.81
N VAL A 68 -30.69 -30.26 -26.90
CA VAL A 68 -29.42 -30.91 -26.52
C VAL A 68 -29.59 -31.54 -25.15
N LYS A 69 -29.38 -32.87 -25.08
CA LYS A 69 -29.23 -33.58 -23.81
C LYS A 69 -27.85 -33.27 -23.23
N VAL A 70 -27.83 -32.59 -22.08
CA VAL A 70 -26.60 -32.25 -21.37
C VAL A 70 -26.09 -33.50 -20.64
N LYS A 71 -24.86 -33.94 -20.92
CA LYS A 71 -24.08 -34.76 -19.98
C LYS A 71 -23.27 -33.82 -19.10
N LYS A 72 -23.44 -33.92 -17.77
CA LYS A 72 -22.65 -33.20 -16.78
C LYS A 72 -21.20 -33.69 -16.81
N SER A 73 -20.25 -32.81 -17.13
CA SER A 73 -18.86 -32.80 -16.64
C SER A 73 -18.01 -31.82 -17.46
N SER A 74 -17.09 -31.13 -16.77
CA SER A 74 -15.91 -30.37 -17.23
C SER A 74 -16.02 -28.83 -17.27
N LYS A 75 -15.15 -28.23 -16.46
CA LYS A 75 -14.86 -26.79 -16.22
C LYS A 75 -14.57 -26.01 -17.52
N PRO A 76 -14.79 -24.68 -17.55
CA PRO A 76 -14.48 -23.87 -18.72
C PRO A 76 -12.96 -23.78 -18.96
N LYS A 77 -12.53 -23.94 -20.22
CA LYS A 77 -11.15 -23.75 -20.66
C LYS A 77 -10.81 -22.26 -20.70
N SER A 78 -9.61 -21.93 -20.19
CA SER A 78 -8.96 -20.62 -20.27
C SER A 78 -8.77 -20.16 -21.72
N THR A 79 -9.18 -18.92 -22.02
CA THR A 79 -9.02 -18.23 -23.31
C THR A 79 -7.57 -17.83 -23.52
N GLN A 80 -6.88 -18.47 -24.46
CA GLN A 80 -5.56 -18.01 -24.93
C GLN A 80 -5.71 -16.83 -25.90
N ARG A 81 -5.06 -15.72 -25.56
CA ARG A 81 -4.92 -14.50 -26.36
C ARG A 81 -4.01 -14.78 -27.57
N ILE A 82 -4.43 -14.34 -28.75
CA ILE A 82 -3.69 -14.50 -30.01
C ILE A 82 -2.45 -13.61 -29.98
N VAL A 83 -1.26 -14.20 -29.93
CA VAL A 83 0.03 -13.50 -30.12
C VAL A 83 0.41 -13.60 -31.60
N THR A 84 0.67 -12.45 -32.23
CA THR A 84 1.20 -12.35 -33.59
C THR A 84 2.51 -13.13 -33.73
N LYS A 85 2.57 -14.02 -34.75
CA LYS A 85 3.73 -14.86 -35.07
C LYS A 85 4.98 -14.01 -35.36
N VAL A 86 5.97 -14.07 -34.47
CA VAL A 86 7.37 -13.77 -34.80
C VAL A 86 8.05 -15.11 -35.12
N GLN A 87 8.64 -15.24 -36.31
CA GLN A 87 9.40 -16.45 -36.66
C GLN A 87 10.69 -16.51 -35.81
N LYS A 88 10.80 -17.54 -34.96
CA LYS A 88 12.02 -17.86 -34.21
C LYS A 88 12.99 -18.67 -35.07
N ALA A 89 14.27 -18.32 -35.02
CA ALA A 89 15.37 -19.16 -35.47
C ALA A 89 15.45 -20.45 -34.62
N SER A 90 15.83 -21.55 -35.27
CA SER A 90 15.98 -22.90 -34.71
C SER A 90 16.98 -22.91 -33.55
N MET A 91 16.49 -23.26 -32.36
CA MET A 91 17.29 -23.65 -31.19
C MET A 91 16.88 -25.08 -30.80
N PRO A 92 17.81 -25.95 -30.37
CA PRO A 92 17.47 -27.31 -29.98
C PRO A 92 16.61 -27.35 -28.70
N ASP A 93 15.69 -28.29 -28.69
CA ASP A 93 14.65 -28.50 -27.68
C ASP A 93 15.24 -28.92 -26.33
N ILE A 94 15.18 -28.05 -25.31
CA ILE A 94 15.45 -28.42 -23.91
C ILE A 94 14.10 -28.77 -23.30
N GLN A 95 13.85 -30.07 -23.15
CA GLN A 95 12.65 -30.57 -22.48
C GLN A 95 12.73 -30.25 -20.98
N LEU A 96 11.94 -29.28 -20.53
CA LEU A 96 11.59 -29.11 -19.12
C LEU A 96 10.34 -29.96 -18.85
N PRO A 97 10.29 -30.74 -17.75
CA PRO A 97 9.09 -31.49 -17.41
C PRO A 97 7.93 -30.54 -17.11
N GLU A 98 6.73 -30.89 -17.60
CA GLU A 98 5.50 -30.14 -17.36
C GLU A 98 5.18 -30.11 -15.84
N MET A 99 5.29 -28.94 -15.21
CA MET A 99 4.78 -28.75 -13.85
C MET A 99 3.26 -28.60 -13.88
N SER A 100 2.56 -29.73 -14.00
CA SER A 100 1.15 -29.85 -13.65
C SER A 100 1.04 -30.48 -12.26
N GLY A 101 0.67 -29.70 -11.24
CA GLY A 101 0.31 -30.24 -9.93
C GLY A 101 1.02 -29.57 -8.76
N ILE A 102 0.74 -28.29 -8.50
CA ILE A 102 0.88 -27.69 -7.17
C ILE A 102 -0.53 -27.27 -6.77
N GLY A 103 -1.27 -28.23 -6.22
CA GLY A 103 -2.68 -28.07 -5.93
C GLY A 103 -3.32 -29.34 -5.40
N ASP A 104 -2.61 -30.07 -4.54
CA ASP A 104 -3.17 -30.90 -3.47
C ASP A 104 -2.02 -31.60 -2.73
N GLY A 105 -1.86 -31.33 -1.43
CA GLY A 105 -0.99 -32.12 -0.54
C GLY A 105 0.36 -31.48 -0.18
N LEU A 106 0.34 -30.54 0.77
CA LEU A 106 1.47 -30.29 1.69
C LEU A 106 0.95 -30.25 3.13
N ALA A 107 0.52 -31.42 3.61
CA ALA A 107 0.50 -31.74 5.02
C ALA A 107 1.64 -32.75 5.24
N GLY A 108 2.74 -32.29 5.82
CA GLY A 108 3.89 -33.16 6.10
C GLY A 108 5.21 -32.42 6.26
N ASP A 109 5.41 -31.90 7.46
CA ASP A 109 6.69 -31.71 8.18
C ASP A 109 7.99 -32.08 7.43
N ILE A 110 8.68 -31.08 6.87
CA ILE A 110 10.14 -31.03 6.73
C ILE A 110 10.59 -29.58 6.94
N GLY A 111 11.31 -29.34 8.03
CA GLY A 111 11.99 -28.08 8.29
C GLY A 111 13.18 -27.85 7.36
N GLY A 112 13.37 -26.59 6.97
CA GLY A 112 14.56 -26.09 6.30
C GLY A 112 14.27 -25.17 5.12
N PHE A 113 14.35 -23.86 5.35
CA PHE A 113 14.41 -22.81 4.34
C PHE A 113 13.28 -22.79 3.29
N ASP A 114 12.12 -22.29 3.68
CA ASP A 114 11.16 -21.69 2.74
C ASP A 114 11.12 -20.17 2.96
N ILE A 115 12.10 -19.45 2.39
CA ILE A 115 11.82 -18.08 1.91
C ILE A 115 11.16 -18.26 0.54
N ALA A 116 9.94 -18.79 0.54
CA ALA A 116 9.09 -18.68 -0.63
C ALA A 116 8.85 -17.17 -0.82
N PRO A 117 9.25 -16.57 -1.96
CA PRO A 117 9.05 -15.14 -2.15
C PRO A 117 7.55 -14.85 -2.05
N ASN A 118 7.18 -13.91 -1.19
CA ASN A 118 5.81 -13.41 -1.15
C ASN A 118 5.53 -12.68 -2.47
N LEU A 119 5.02 -13.41 -3.47
CA LEU A 119 4.74 -12.88 -4.81
C LEU A 119 3.60 -11.84 -4.80
N GLU A 120 2.88 -11.71 -3.68
CA GLU A 120 1.83 -10.71 -3.46
C GLU A 120 2.37 -9.40 -2.88
N GLU A 121 3.65 -9.36 -2.46
CA GLU A 121 4.21 -8.15 -1.86
C GLU A 121 4.51 -7.06 -2.91
N VAL A 122 3.90 -5.90 -2.69
CA VAL A 122 4.19 -4.65 -3.40
C VAL A 122 5.38 -3.97 -2.73
N THR A 123 6.46 -3.74 -3.49
CA THR A 123 7.66 -3.04 -3.04
C THR A 123 7.83 -1.72 -3.79
N LEU A 124 8.68 -0.82 -3.26
CA LEU A 124 9.10 0.41 -3.95
C LEU A 124 9.79 0.16 -5.31
N PHE A 125 10.31 -1.05 -5.53
CA PHE A 125 11.02 -1.46 -6.74
C PHE A 125 10.14 -2.26 -7.73
N GLY A 126 8.85 -2.41 -7.42
CA GLY A 126 7.87 -3.16 -8.21
C GLY A 126 7.31 -4.39 -7.49
N GLY A 127 6.32 -5.02 -8.12
CA GLY A 127 5.66 -6.22 -7.61
C GLY A 127 6.32 -7.52 -8.12
N GLY A 128 6.03 -8.64 -7.45
CA GLY A 128 6.49 -9.97 -7.87
C GLY A 128 5.77 -10.53 -9.12
N GLN A 129 4.67 -9.91 -9.52
CA GLN A 129 3.85 -10.32 -10.66
C GLN A 129 3.63 -9.16 -11.63
N THR A 130 3.51 -9.48 -12.92
CA THR A 130 3.19 -8.49 -13.95
C THR A 130 1.68 -8.26 -14.04
N ILE A 131 1.29 -7.01 -14.24
CA ILE A 131 -0.05 -6.58 -14.65
C ILE A 131 -0.13 -6.28 -16.16
N GLY A 132 0.99 -6.41 -16.88
CA GLY A 132 1.06 -6.38 -18.34
C GLY A 132 1.50 -5.05 -18.96
N ASN A 133 1.58 -3.97 -18.17
CA ASN A 133 2.10 -2.66 -18.60
C ASN A 133 3.25 -2.19 -17.70
N ASP A 134 4.08 -3.13 -17.25
CA ASP A 134 5.15 -2.90 -16.30
C ASP A 134 6.52 -2.82 -16.98
N PHE A 135 7.46 -2.19 -16.30
CA PHE A 135 8.88 -2.34 -16.56
C PHE A 135 9.44 -3.56 -15.82
N VAL A 136 10.13 -4.42 -16.56
CA VAL A 136 10.76 -5.63 -16.00
C VAL A 136 12.13 -5.27 -15.44
N GLY A 137 12.24 -5.28 -14.11
CA GLY A 137 13.47 -5.04 -13.36
C GLY A 137 14.35 -6.27 -13.24
N THR A 138 15.62 -6.10 -13.57
CA THR A 138 16.67 -7.11 -13.39
C THR A 138 17.75 -6.54 -12.49
N PHE A 139 17.97 -7.19 -11.34
CA PHE A 139 19.00 -6.79 -10.37
C PHE A 139 20.35 -7.46 -10.65
N TYR A 140 21.40 -6.66 -10.62
CA TYR A 140 22.79 -7.06 -10.82
C TYR A 140 23.61 -6.67 -9.59
N ASP A 141 24.35 -7.64 -9.07
CA ASP A 141 25.34 -7.39 -8.02
C ASP A 141 26.74 -7.45 -8.61
N PHE A 142 27.42 -6.31 -8.60
CA PHE A 142 28.74 -6.16 -9.18
C PHE A 142 29.84 -6.68 -8.25
N LYS A 143 29.50 -7.01 -7.00
CA LYS A 143 30.42 -7.60 -6.02
C LYS A 143 30.66 -9.09 -6.28
N ARG A 144 29.73 -9.74 -6.97
CA ARG A 144 29.75 -11.17 -7.26
C ARG A 144 29.94 -11.42 -8.76
N ASP A 145 30.63 -12.50 -9.09
CA ASP A 145 30.68 -13.01 -10.44
C ASP A 145 29.35 -13.70 -10.82
N ARG A 146 29.18 -14.07 -12.09
CA ARG A 146 27.99 -14.78 -12.58
C ARG A 146 27.71 -16.13 -11.88
N GLN A 147 28.67 -16.69 -11.13
CA GLN A 147 28.51 -17.89 -10.31
C GLN A 147 28.09 -17.57 -8.86
N GLY A 148 27.94 -16.28 -8.51
CA GLY A 148 27.63 -15.82 -7.16
C GLY A 148 28.84 -15.74 -6.22
N ARG A 149 30.06 -15.91 -6.75
CA ARG A 149 31.29 -15.87 -5.93
C ARG A 149 31.79 -14.43 -5.79
N PRO A 150 32.36 -14.04 -4.64
CA PRO A 150 32.96 -12.72 -4.48
C PRO A 150 34.03 -12.44 -5.54
N ARG A 151 34.05 -11.23 -6.09
CA ARG A 151 35.10 -10.74 -7.00
C ARG A 151 36.26 -10.16 -6.20
N SER A 152 37.48 -10.35 -6.71
CA SER A 152 38.73 -9.93 -6.06
C SER A 152 38.98 -8.42 -6.03
N SER A 153 38.19 -7.60 -6.74
CA SER A 153 38.47 -6.18 -6.98
C SER A 153 37.19 -5.35 -7.15
N THR A 154 36.19 -5.53 -6.28
CA THR A 154 35.01 -4.65 -6.32
C THR A 154 35.13 -3.59 -5.25
N ASP A 155 35.09 -2.35 -5.70
CA ASP A 155 35.13 -1.11 -4.93
C ASP A 155 34.23 -0.08 -5.67
N PRO A 156 33.94 1.07 -5.05
CA PRO A 156 33.09 2.11 -5.66
C PRO A 156 33.54 2.58 -7.05
N ASP A 157 34.84 2.74 -7.28
CA ASP A 157 35.36 3.25 -8.55
C ASP A 157 35.24 2.20 -9.66
N SER A 158 35.58 0.95 -9.34
CA SER A 158 35.45 -0.15 -10.31
C SER A 158 33.99 -0.43 -10.70
N PHE A 159 33.05 -0.31 -9.75
CA PHE A 159 31.61 -0.37 -10.03
C PHE A 159 31.17 0.75 -10.98
N THR A 160 31.50 2.01 -10.65
CA THR A 160 31.09 3.17 -11.45
C THR A 160 31.65 3.08 -12.87
N SER A 161 32.91 2.66 -13.01
CA SER A 161 33.55 2.40 -14.30
C SER A 161 32.89 1.27 -15.10
N ASP A 162 32.41 0.21 -14.45
CA ASP A 162 31.68 -0.88 -15.08
C ASP A 162 30.29 -0.41 -15.58
N VAL A 163 29.57 0.39 -14.78
CA VAL A 163 28.29 1.02 -15.19
C VAL A 163 28.52 1.99 -16.36
N ALA A 164 29.54 2.85 -16.29
CA ALA A 164 29.91 3.76 -17.38
C ALA A 164 30.23 2.99 -18.67
N ARG A 165 30.86 1.82 -18.58
CA ARG A 165 31.13 0.95 -19.74
C ARG A 165 29.84 0.37 -20.32
N PHE A 166 28.91 -0.05 -19.47
CA PHE A 166 27.59 -0.52 -19.91
C PHE A 166 26.82 0.59 -20.64
N ILE A 167 26.72 1.80 -20.09
CA ILE A 167 26.04 2.93 -20.74
C ILE A 167 26.71 3.28 -22.07
N ARG A 168 28.04 3.42 -22.11
CA ARG A 168 28.81 3.72 -23.34
C ARG A 168 28.69 2.65 -24.42
N SER A 169 28.39 1.40 -24.05
CA SER A 169 28.17 0.32 -25.02
C SER A 169 26.84 0.46 -25.78
N GLY A 170 25.98 1.42 -25.40
CA GLY A 170 24.60 1.51 -25.86
C GLY A 170 23.70 0.52 -25.13
N TRP A 171 23.97 0.27 -23.84
CA TRP A 171 23.17 -0.57 -22.95
C TRP A 171 23.13 -2.04 -23.39
N ARG A 172 24.26 -2.57 -23.89
CA ARG A 172 24.36 -3.99 -24.28
C ARG A 172 24.43 -4.87 -23.04
N THR A 173 23.35 -5.61 -22.76
CA THR A 173 23.24 -6.48 -21.58
C THR A 173 24.33 -7.56 -21.49
N SER A 174 24.99 -7.90 -22.60
CA SER A 174 26.17 -8.77 -22.60
C SER A 174 27.33 -8.24 -21.74
N MET A 175 27.42 -6.92 -21.53
CA MET A 175 28.42 -6.30 -20.65
C MET A 175 28.20 -6.65 -19.18
N LEU A 176 26.95 -6.98 -18.80
CA LEU A 176 26.55 -7.33 -17.44
C LEU A 176 26.62 -8.84 -17.18
N ALA A 177 26.81 -9.67 -18.21
CA ALA A 177 26.76 -11.13 -18.12
C ALA A 177 27.87 -11.75 -17.24
N GLN A 178 28.88 -10.96 -16.89
CA GLN A 178 29.96 -11.36 -15.98
C GLN A 178 29.59 -11.22 -14.49
N PHE A 179 28.59 -10.39 -14.17
CA PHE A 179 28.16 -10.12 -12.80
C PHE A 179 27.05 -11.08 -12.38
N TYR A 180 26.87 -11.22 -11.07
CA TYR A 180 25.73 -11.93 -10.54
C TYR A 180 24.43 -11.22 -10.91
N ARG A 181 23.40 -12.01 -11.21
CA ARG A 181 22.06 -11.53 -11.53
C ARG A 181 21.06 -12.26 -10.65
N SER A 182 20.27 -11.52 -9.88
CA SER A 182 19.21 -12.12 -9.06
C SER A 182 18.25 -12.93 -9.95
N PRO A 183 17.82 -14.14 -9.52
CA PRO A 183 16.79 -14.88 -10.22
C PRO A 183 15.42 -14.21 -10.11
N LYS A 184 15.17 -13.42 -9.05
CA LYS A 184 13.91 -12.70 -8.86
C LYS A 184 13.88 -11.47 -9.76
N LYS A 185 12.76 -11.30 -10.46
CA LYS A 185 12.44 -10.08 -11.21
C LYS A 185 11.34 -9.33 -10.48
N LEU A 186 11.35 -8.02 -10.62
CA LEU A 186 10.27 -7.15 -10.18
C LEU A 186 9.64 -6.45 -11.37
N TYR A 187 8.35 -6.16 -11.27
CA TYR A 187 7.56 -5.51 -12.30
C TYR A 187 7.10 -4.16 -11.76
N ALA A 188 7.71 -3.09 -12.27
CA ALA A 188 7.52 -1.73 -11.79
C ALA A 188 6.57 -0.95 -12.70
N THR A 189 5.52 -0.37 -12.13
CA THR A 189 4.63 0.55 -12.83
C THR A 189 5.04 2.02 -12.67
N SER A 190 5.99 2.30 -11.77
CA SER A 190 6.50 3.63 -11.47
C SER A 190 7.94 3.54 -10.98
N PHE A 191 8.66 4.67 -11.02
CA PHE A 191 10.00 4.81 -10.46
C PHE A 191 9.95 5.91 -9.40
N MET A 192 9.32 5.58 -8.26
CA MET A 192 9.10 6.51 -7.15
C MET A 192 9.55 5.85 -5.86
N VAL A 193 10.87 5.90 -5.63
CA VAL A 193 11.52 5.45 -4.40
C VAL A 193 12.04 6.69 -3.70
N PRO A 194 11.29 7.26 -2.74
CA PRO A 194 11.81 8.33 -1.91
C PRO A 194 13.02 7.85 -1.11
N THR A 195 13.70 8.77 -0.43
CA THR A 195 14.92 8.46 0.32
C THR A 195 14.69 7.33 1.34
N VAL A 196 15.38 6.22 1.15
CA VAL A 196 15.38 5.01 1.99
C VAL A 196 16.82 4.56 2.26
N ARG A 197 16.98 3.44 2.96
CA ARG A 197 18.29 2.79 3.06
C ARG A 197 18.58 2.02 1.78
N SER A 198 19.82 2.12 1.32
CA SER A 198 20.32 1.41 0.13
C SER A 198 20.17 -0.12 0.18
N SER A 199 20.07 -0.70 1.37
CA SER A 199 19.81 -2.14 1.58
C SER A 199 18.37 -2.57 1.28
N THR A 200 17.45 -1.63 1.05
CA THR A 200 16.05 -1.95 0.69
C THR A 200 15.96 -2.60 -0.69
N ALA A 201 16.77 -2.18 -1.68
CA ALA A 201 16.69 -2.73 -3.04
C ALA A 201 17.09 -4.21 -3.11
N PRO A 202 18.26 -4.64 -2.58
CA PRO A 202 18.62 -6.05 -2.56
C PRO A 202 17.56 -6.93 -1.89
N THR A 203 17.01 -6.49 -0.75
CA THR A 203 15.93 -7.20 -0.05
C THR A 203 14.69 -7.38 -0.93
N ALA A 204 14.26 -6.34 -1.64
CA ALA A 204 13.11 -6.42 -2.57
C ALA A 204 13.33 -7.48 -3.68
N PHE A 205 14.57 -7.59 -4.17
CA PHE A 205 14.98 -8.60 -5.15
C PHE A 205 15.34 -9.98 -4.54
N GLY A 206 15.02 -10.21 -3.26
CA GLY A 206 15.25 -11.50 -2.59
C GLY A 206 16.71 -11.78 -2.27
N GLU A 207 17.52 -10.73 -2.14
CA GLU A 207 18.97 -10.78 -1.96
C GLU A 207 19.42 -10.01 -0.69
N PRO A 208 18.79 -10.22 0.49
CA PRO A 208 19.02 -9.40 1.69
C PRO A 208 20.48 -9.41 2.19
N GLU A 209 21.21 -10.50 1.93
CA GLU A 209 22.62 -10.67 2.34
C GLU A 209 23.62 -10.00 1.39
N THR A 210 23.15 -9.29 0.37
CA THR A 210 24.03 -8.66 -0.62
C THR A 210 24.62 -7.34 -0.14
N GLY A 211 24.07 -6.75 0.93
CA GLY A 211 24.41 -5.40 1.36
C GLY A 211 23.97 -4.33 0.37
N GLY A 212 23.79 -3.11 0.87
CA GLY A 212 23.25 -1.98 0.11
C GLY A 212 24.26 -1.25 -0.79
N TRP A 213 25.28 -1.87 -1.37
CA TRP A 213 26.31 -1.14 -2.13
C TRP A 213 26.78 -1.83 -3.40
N CYS A 214 27.26 -1.06 -4.38
CA CYS A 214 27.75 -1.51 -5.69
C CYS A 214 26.80 -2.50 -6.39
N TRP A 215 25.54 -2.12 -6.49
CA TRP A 215 24.51 -2.87 -7.21
C TRP A 215 23.80 -1.97 -8.22
N MET A 216 23.15 -2.59 -9.21
CA MET A 216 22.38 -1.89 -10.22
C MET A 216 21.13 -2.69 -10.57
N ALA A 217 19.97 -2.05 -10.66
CA ALA A 217 18.79 -2.61 -11.30
C ALA A 217 18.59 -1.98 -12.68
N HIS A 218 18.37 -2.81 -13.68
CA HIS A 218 18.06 -2.41 -15.05
C HIS A 218 16.62 -2.79 -15.37
N TYR A 219 15.80 -1.79 -15.63
CA TYR A 219 14.39 -1.91 -15.98
C TYR A 219 14.21 -1.70 -17.48
N THR A 220 13.44 -2.58 -18.11
CA THR A 220 13.12 -2.52 -19.55
C THR A 220 11.62 -2.63 -19.74
N GLY A 221 11.04 -1.79 -20.59
CA GLY A 221 9.60 -1.75 -20.83
C GLY A 221 9.24 -0.85 -22.01
N GLN A 222 7.94 -0.59 -22.16
CA GLN A 222 7.41 0.28 -23.20
C GLN A 222 6.83 1.55 -22.60
N LEU A 223 7.06 2.67 -23.28
CA LEU A 223 6.52 3.98 -22.99
C LEU A 223 5.49 4.32 -24.07
N VAL A 224 4.22 4.41 -23.70
CA VAL A 224 3.11 4.68 -24.63
C VAL A 224 2.04 5.50 -23.94
N HIS A 225 1.26 6.26 -24.71
CA HIS A 225 0.11 7.01 -24.21
C HIS A 225 -1.05 6.91 -25.20
N LYS A 226 -2.27 6.65 -24.71
CA LYS A 226 -3.48 6.47 -25.54
C LYS A 226 -3.83 7.68 -26.41
N ASP A 227 -3.64 8.90 -25.89
CA ASP A 227 -4.11 10.14 -26.53
C ASP A 227 -2.98 10.95 -27.19
N GLY A 228 -1.74 10.43 -27.13
CA GLY A 228 -0.52 11.18 -27.42
C GLY A 228 -0.22 12.21 -26.32
N ILE A 229 1.05 12.61 -26.19
CA ILE A 229 1.48 13.53 -25.13
C ILE A 229 2.87 14.11 -25.46
N THR A 230 3.10 15.38 -25.09
CA THR A 230 4.45 15.95 -25.02
C THR A 230 4.80 16.26 -23.58
N PHE A 231 5.84 15.62 -23.07
CA PHE A 231 6.23 15.69 -21.66
C PHE A 231 7.75 15.59 -21.54
N ARG A 232 8.28 15.79 -20.34
CA ARG A 232 9.66 15.44 -19.98
C ARG A 232 9.72 14.86 -18.59
N PHE A 233 10.77 14.09 -18.35
CA PHE A 233 11.07 13.62 -17.00
C PHE A 233 11.78 14.70 -16.20
N ARG A 234 11.47 14.79 -14.92
CA ARG A 234 12.41 15.30 -13.92
C ARG A 234 12.69 14.19 -12.93
N GLY A 235 13.88 14.16 -12.36
CA GLY A 235 14.18 13.14 -11.38
C GLY A 235 15.37 13.46 -10.50
N GLN A 236 15.56 12.61 -9.51
CA GLN A 236 16.72 12.61 -8.65
C GLN A 236 17.06 11.14 -8.32
N GLY A 237 18.34 10.81 -8.46
CA GLY A 237 18.88 9.52 -8.07
C GLY A 237 19.99 9.73 -7.05
N ASP A 238 19.95 8.91 -6.01
CA ASP A 238 21.04 8.70 -5.07
C ASP A 238 21.29 7.17 -5.03
N ASP A 239 22.31 6.64 -5.69
CA ASP A 239 23.33 7.37 -6.48
C ASP A 239 23.02 7.50 -7.97
N ILE A 240 22.39 6.50 -8.59
CA ILE A 240 22.27 6.42 -10.06
C ILE A 240 20.80 6.42 -10.46
N LEU A 241 20.43 7.32 -11.37
CA LEU A 241 19.17 7.30 -12.11
C LEU A 241 19.42 7.78 -13.54
N VAL A 242 19.30 6.87 -14.51
CA VAL A 242 19.45 7.19 -15.93
C VAL A 242 18.25 6.65 -16.70
N VAL A 243 17.65 7.49 -17.53
CA VAL A 243 16.50 7.12 -18.38
C VAL A 243 16.91 7.20 -19.84
N ARG A 244 16.60 6.13 -20.57
CA ARG A 244 16.81 6.01 -22.01
C ARG A 244 15.47 5.75 -22.69
N VAL A 245 15.18 6.51 -23.74
CA VAL A 245 13.97 6.37 -24.56
C VAL A 245 14.38 6.30 -26.02
N ASP A 246 13.87 5.30 -26.73
CA ASP A 246 14.16 5.04 -28.16
C ASP A 246 15.66 5.13 -28.48
N GLY A 247 16.45 4.45 -27.65
CA GLY A 247 17.89 4.36 -27.83
C GLY A 247 18.70 5.58 -27.36
N LYS A 248 18.07 6.68 -26.92
CA LYS A 248 18.72 7.93 -26.50
C LYS A 248 18.57 8.16 -25.00
N VAL A 249 19.65 8.57 -24.33
CA VAL A 249 19.56 9.03 -22.94
C VAL A 249 18.83 10.37 -22.94
N VAL A 250 17.74 10.47 -22.17
CA VAL A 250 16.88 11.66 -22.05
C VAL A 250 16.91 12.28 -20.66
N LEU A 251 17.48 11.57 -19.68
CA LEU A 251 17.71 12.05 -18.32
C LEU A 251 18.90 11.29 -17.71
N ASN A 252 19.83 12.02 -17.09
CA ASN A 252 20.80 11.49 -16.13
C ASN A 252 20.66 12.29 -14.83
N ALA A 253 19.88 11.75 -13.90
CA ALA A 253 19.55 12.37 -12.62
C ALA A 253 20.42 11.85 -11.46
N SER A 254 21.52 11.14 -11.79
CA SER A 254 22.46 10.59 -10.83
C SER A 254 23.13 11.66 -9.95
N TRP A 255 23.66 11.22 -8.82
CA TRP A 255 24.38 12.04 -7.86
C TRP A 255 25.56 12.78 -8.53
N PRO A 256 25.81 14.06 -8.16
CA PRO A 256 26.96 14.80 -8.69
C PRO A 256 28.29 14.07 -8.43
N GLY A 257 29.16 14.01 -9.44
CA GLY A 257 30.37 13.18 -9.45
C GLY A 257 30.14 11.88 -10.22
N THR A 258 29.16 11.08 -9.78
CA THR A 258 28.77 9.83 -10.45
C THR A 258 28.16 10.12 -11.82
N ALA A 259 27.30 11.15 -11.92
CA ALA A 259 26.61 11.52 -13.15
C ALA A 259 27.57 11.79 -14.32
N GLU A 260 28.65 12.55 -14.08
CA GLU A 260 29.64 12.96 -15.07
C GLU A 260 30.52 11.78 -15.53
N GLU A 261 30.74 10.79 -14.66
CA GLU A 261 31.51 9.59 -15.00
C GLU A 261 30.72 8.63 -15.89
N ILE A 262 29.45 8.39 -15.56
CA ILE A 262 28.67 7.31 -16.19
C ILE A 262 28.04 7.71 -17.53
N SER A 263 27.79 9.00 -17.76
CA SER A 263 27.15 9.50 -18.99
C SER A 263 27.58 10.93 -19.34
N LYS A 264 27.62 11.22 -20.64
CA LYS A 264 27.91 12.56 -21.17
C LYS A 264 26.67 13.43 -21.37
N TRP A 265 25.47 12.88 -21.15
CA TRP A 265 24.24 13.65 -21.25
C TRP A 265 24.21 14.74 -20.17
N GLN A 266 23.70 15.92 -20.53
CA GLN A 266 23.56 17.07 -19.64
C GLN A 266 22.22 17.75 -19.92
N SER A 267 21.59 18.27 -18.88
CA SER A 267 20.37 19.08 -19.03
C SER A 267 20.68 20.41 -19.71
N ASN A 268 19.78 20.85 -20.59
CA ASN A 268 19.85 22.18 -21.22
C ASN A 268 18.87 23.19 -20.59
N ASP A 269 18.15 22.82 -19.53
CA ASP A 269 17.15 23.69 -18.90
C ASP A 269 17.80 24.63 -17.86
N ALA A 270 17.46 25.92 -17.90
CA ALA A 270 18.00 26.93 -17.00
C ALA A 270 17.59 26.73 -15.53
N LYS A 271 16.49 26.00 -15.27
CA LYS A 271 16.02 25.64 -13.92
C LYS A 271 16.55 24.28 -13.45
N ASN A 272 17.47 23.66 -14.19
CA ASN A 272 18.09 22.40 -13.79
C ASN A 272 18.74 22.54 -12.40
N ARG A 273 18.53 21.56 -11.51
CA ARG A 273 19.03 21.57 -10.12
C ARG A 273 18.61 22.79 -9.28
N THR A 274 17.47 23.41 -9.59
CA THR A 274 16.94 24.54 -8.80
C THR A 274 16.07 24.09 -7.62
N TYR A 275 15.23 23.08 -7.81
CA TYR A 275 14.25 22.62 -6.80
C TYR A 275 14.64 21.25 -6.26
N ARG A 276 14.40 21.01 -4.96
CA ARG A 276 14.65 19.70 -4.35
C ARG A 276 13.58 18.68 -4.75
N LEU A 277 14.04 17.44 -4.94
CA LEU A 277 13.26 16.22 -5.08
C LEU A 277 14.07 15.11 -4.39
N GLY A 278 13.49 14.44 -3.42
CA GLY A 278 14.21 13.48 -2.58
C GLY A 278 15.24 14.20 -1.72
N ASN A 279 16.43 13.61 -1.62
CA ASN A 279 17.50 14.18 -0.80
C ASN A 279 18.39 15.19 -1.55
N ASN A 280 18.18 15.41 -2.86
CA ASN A 280 18.98 16.35 -3.66
C ASN A 280 18.16 17.24 -4.60
N ALA A 281 18.83 18.05 -5.41
CA ALA A 281 18.19 18.91 -6.40
C ALA A 281 17.84 18.11 -7.66
N ALA A 282 16.60 18.26 -8.12
CA ALA A 282 16.07 17.55 -9.29
C ALA A 282 16.78 17.95 -10.58
N VAL A 283 17.04 16.97 -11.43
CA VAL A 283 17.55 17.17 -12.80
C VAL A 283 16.38 17.20 -13.78
N ILE A 284 16.44 18.08 -14.77
CA ILE A 284 15.40 18.27 -15.79
C ILE A 284 15.83 17.60 -17.09
N GLY A 285 15.02 16.66 -17.59
CA GLY A 285 15.28 15.90 -18.80
C GLY A 285 14.86 16.60 -20.09
N ASP A 286 15.07 15.89 -21.21
CA ASP A 286 14.67 16.32 -22.54
C ASP A 286 13.16 16.17 -22.78
N TRP A 287 12.61 17.02 -23.64
CA TRP A 287 11.23 16.89 -24.11
C TRP A 287 11.07 15.67 -25.03
N ILE A 288 10.03 14.88 -24.76
CA ILE A 288 9.64 13.66 -25.47
C ILE A 288 8.22 13.87 -26.00
N THR A 289 7.95 13.42 -27.22
CA THR A 289 6.60 13.38 -27.79
C THR A 289 6.24 11.95 -28.11
N LEU A 290 5.11 11.49 -27.57
CA LEU A 290 4.53 10.20 -27.91
C LEU A 290 3.34 10.43 -28.83
N GLU A 291 3.35 9.73 -29.96
CA GLU A 291 2.18 9.62 -30.80
C GLU A 291 1.14 8.70 -30.15
N PRO A 292 -0.17 8.95 -30.34
CA PRO A 292 -1.23 8.13 -29.75
C PRO A 292 -1.06 6.63 -30.05
N GLY A 293 -0.91 5.82 -29.00
CA GLY A 293 -0.80 4.36 -29.08
C GLY A 293 0.47 3.82 -29.77
N VAL A 294 1.46 4.67 -30.05
CA VAL A 294 2.75 4.23 -30.62
C VAL A 294 3.75 4.03 -29.48
N PRO A 295 4.12 2.78 -29.13
CA PRO A 295 5.07 2.55 -28.05
C PRO A 295 6.49 2.91 -28.48
N LEU A 296 7.23 3.53 -27.56
CA LEU A 296 8.68 3.65 -27.61
C LEU A 296 9.31 2.70 -26.60
N ASP A 297 10.47 2.14 -26.93
CA ASP A 297 11.26 1.40 -25.94
C ASP A 297 11.79 2.37 -24.88
N MET A 298 11.63 2.02 -23.62
CA MET A 298 12.16 2.77 -22.49
C MET A 298 12.94 1.84 -21.55
N GLU A 299 14.10 2.32 -21.13
CA GLU A 299 14.96 1.63 -20.19
C GLU A 299 15.34 2.59 -19.06
N VAL A 300 15.36 2.08 -17.83
CA VAL A 300 15.75 2.84 -16.64
C VAL A 300 16.82 2.06 -15.89
N ILE A 301 17.91 2.73 -15.56
CA ILE A 301 18.92 2.20 -14.65
C ILE A 301 18.78 2.94 -13.33
N CYS A 302 18.76 2.18 -12.24
CA CYS A 302 19.13 2.68 -10.93
C CYS A 302 20.25 1.85 -10.31
N GLY A 303 21.00 2.46 -9.43
CA GLY A 303 22.14 1.83 -8.80
C GLY A 303 22.72 2.68 -7.70
N GLU A 304 23.62 2.07 -6.95
CA GLU A 304 24.03 2.57 -5.64
C GLU A 304 25.53 2.39 -5.42
N VAL A 305 26.19 3.48 -5.01
CA VAL A 305 27.62 3.56 -4.76
C VAL A 305 28.01 4.82 -3.96
N PRO A 306 28.58 4.70 -2.75
CA PRO A 306 29.18 3.51 -2.18
C PRO A 306 28.25 2.75 -1.22
N GLY A 307 26.95 3.05 -1.19
CA GLY A 307 26.01 2.61 -0.16
C GLY A 307 25.52 3.79 0.69
N GLY A 308 24.69 3.50 1.70
CA GLY A 308 24.14 4.50 2.60
C GLY A 308 22.66 4.78 2.35
N HIS A 309 22.32 6.00 1.96
CA HIS A 309 20.97 6.36 1.56
C HIS A 309 20.76 6.03 0.08
N PHE A 310 19.52 5.74 -0.31
CA PHE A 310 19.17 5.50 -1.69
C PHE A 310 17.90 6.27 -2.04
N ASP A 311 17.88 6.85 -3.23
CA ASP A 311 16.76 7.58 -3.79
C ASP A 311 16.64 7.27 -5.29
N MET A 312 15.42 7.07 -5.77
CA MET A 312 15.10 7.00 -7.19
C MET A 312 13.71 7.56 -7.42
N MET A 313 13.61 8.88 -7.55
CA MET A 313 12.36 9.58 -7.83
C MET A 313 12.31 10.08 -9.28
N LEU A 314 11.30 9.64 -10.02
CA LEU A 314 11.01 10.06 -11.40
C LEU A 314 9.59 10.64 -11.48
N VAL A 315 9.52 11.93 -11.85
CA VAL A 315 8.28 12.69 -12.01
C VAL A 315 8.15 13.21 -13.45
N VAL A 316 6.94 13.60 -13.83
CA VAL A 316 6.58 14.00 -15.18
C VAL A 316 6.11 15.44 -15.21
N GLU A 317 6.67 16.21 -16.14
CA GLU A 317 6.21 17.55 -16.49
C GLU A 317 5.62 17.53 -17.90
N GLU A 318 4.35 17.87 -18.01
CA GLU A 318 3.63 17.99 -19.28
C GLU A 318 3.82 19.39 -19.86
N LYS A 319 3.95 19.44 -21.19
CA LYS A 319 4.20 20.71 -21.87
C LYS A 319 2.97 21.61 -21.81
N GLY A 320 3.13 22.78 -21.20
CA GLY A 320 2.07 23.80 -21.13
C GLY A 320 1.05 23.59 -20.02
N VAL A 321 1.27 22.63 -19.12
CA VAL A 321 0.48 22.45 -17.91
C VAL A 321 1.06 23.30 -16.78
N GLU A 322 0.20 23.99 -16.03
CA GLU A 322 0.57 24.68 -14.81
C GLU A 322 0.37 23.75 -13.62
N TYR A 323 1.32 23.79 -12.69
CA TYR A 323 1.34 22.94 -11.50
C TYR A 323 1.30 23.80 -10.24
N GLU A 324 0.69 23.26 -9.20
CA GLU A 324 0.78 23.84 -7.86
C GLU A 324 2.25 23.93 -7.42
N LEU A 325 2.55 24.93 -6.60
CA LEU A 325 3.90 25.17 -6.12
C LEU A 325 4.05 24.68 -4.68
N ASN A 326 5.15 24.00 -4.40
CA ASN A 326 5.53 23.61 -3.05
C ASN A 326 6.12 24.80 -2.27
N SER A 327 6.49 24.55 -1.01
CA SER A 327 7.11 25.54 -0.12
C SER A 327 8.41 26.16 -0.67
N GLN A 328 9.09 25.49 -1.60
CA GLN A 328 10.29 25.99 -2.28
C GLN A 328 9.98 26.78 -3.56
N GLN A 329 8.71 27.08 -3.84
CA GLN A 329 8.25 27.67 -5.10
C GLN A 329 8.58 26.80 -6.34
N GLY A 330 8.79 25.50 -6.13
CA GLY A 330 8.98 24.51 -7.19
C GLY A 330 7.65 23.82 -7.54
N PRO A 331 7.46 23.37 -8.79
CA PRO A 331 6.23 22.69 -9.18
C PRO A 331 6.11 21.32 -8.49
N ILE A 332 4.92 21.01 -7.98
CA ILE A 332 4.54 19.69 -7.50
C ILE A 332 4.14 18.86 -8.72
N LEU A 333 5.08 18.05 -9.21
CA LEU A 333 4.88 17.25 -10.41
C LEU A 333 4.32 15.87 -10.08
N PRO A 334 3.49 15.29 -10.96
CA PRO A 334 3.02 13.93 -10.81
C PRO A 334 4.14 12.90 -10.99
N MET A 335 4.08 11.79 -10.26
CA MET A 335 5.02 10.69 -10.47
C MET A 335 4.84 10.06 -11.87
N PHE A 336 5.92 9.55 -12.45
CA PHE A 336 5.80 8.70 -13.63
C PHE A 336 5.09 7.41 -13.26
N LYS A 337 4.04 7.06 -14.02
CA LYS A 337 3.28 5.83 -13.82
C LYS A 337 2.71 5.24 -15.11
N THR A 338 2.70 3.91 -15.21
CA THR A 338 2.07 3.16 -16.31
C THR A 338 0.72 2.53 -15.92
N ALA A 339 0.38 2.61 -14.64
CA ALA A 339 -0.91 2.25 -14.08
C ALA A 339 -1.19 3.10 -12.83
N GLU A 340 -2.46 3.23 -12.44
CA GLU A 340 -2.78 3.88 -11.17
C GLU A 340 -2.19 3.08 -9.99
N PRO A 341 -1.51 3.74 -9.03
CA PRO A 341 -0.91 3.05 -7.92
C PRO A 341 -2.00 2.44 -7.02
N SER A 342 -1.82 1.18 -6.64
CA SER A 342 -2.67 0.59 -5.60
C SER A 342 -2.52 1.36 -4.29
N HIS A 343 -3.52 1.24 -3.40
CA HIS A 343 -3.40 1.82 -2.06
C HIS A 343 -2.16 1.31 -1.32
N ASP A 344 -1.77 0.05 -1.54
CA ASP A 344 -0.61 -0.54 -0.89
C ASP A 344 0.71 0.00 -1.45
N LEU A 345 0.79 0.31 -2.75
CA LEU A 345 1.95 1.01 -3.31
C LEU A 345 2.03 2.44 -2.77
N ARG A 346 0.89 3.13 -2.67
CA ARG A 346 0.81 4.46 -2.08
C ARG A 346 1.30 4.47 -0.63
N ASP A 347 0.92 3.49 0.18
CA ASP A 347 1.45 3.36 1.55
C ASP A 347 2.98 3.28 1.56
N ARG A 348 3.57 2.40 0.73
CA ARG A 348 5.03 2.26 0.65
C ARG A 348 5.72 3.57 0.26
N ILE A 349 5.14 4.33 -0.65
CA ILE A 349 5.68 5.63 -1.09
C ILE A 349 5.52 6.67 0.03
N TYR A 350 4.31 6.84 0.57
CA TYR A 350 4.01 7.85 1.58
C TYR A 350 4.77 7.65 2.89
N GLU A 351 5.16 6.43 3.23
CA GLU A 351 5.99 6.14 4.41
C GLU A 351 7.35 6.87 4.37
N HIS A 352 7.85 7.20 3.17
CA HIS A 352 9.16 7.81 2.95
C HIS A 352 9.11 9.15 2.20
N LEU A 353 7.97 9.49 1.58
CA LEU A 353 7.82 10.71 0.79
C LEU A 353 7.58 11.93 1.68
N VAL A 354 8.35 13.00 1.48
CA VAL A 354 8.09 14.29 2.11
C VAL A 354 6.78 14.87 1.57
N GLU A 355 5.90 15.30 2.46
CA GLU A 355 4.61 15.87 2.09
C GLU A 355 4.76 17.07 1.13
N GLY A 356 3.95 17.08 0.07
CA GLY A 356 3.94 18.17 -0.93
C GLY A 356 5.14 18.21 -1.87
N GLU A 357 5.97 17.16 -1.91
CA GLU A 357 7.12 17.09 -2.82
C GLU A 357 6.75 16.58 -4.23
N CYS A 358 5.83 15.62 -4.29
CA CYS A 358 5.37 14.99 -5.53
C CYS A 358 3.88 14.69 -5.41
N PHE A 359 3.17 14.71 -6.55
CA PHE A 359 1.78 14.29 -6.61
C PHE A 359 1.66 12.82 -7.02
N ILE A 360 1.15 11.96 -6.16
CA ILE A 360 1.13 10.50 -6.39
C ILE A 360 -0.16 10.07 -7.13
N GLU A 361 -1.28 10.73 -6.86
CA GLU A 361 -2.59 10.23 -7.26
C GLU A 361 -3.03 10.68 -8.66
N GLY A 362 -2.48 11.75 -9.20
CA GLY A 362 -2.84 12.25 -10.53
C GLY A 362 -1.71 12.24 -11.55
N GLY A 363 -1.91 13.02 -12.62
CA GLY A 363 -1.01 13.07 -13.77
C GLY A 363 -1.26 11.98 -14.81
N PRO A 364 -0.44 11.95 -15.87
CA PRO A 364 -0.63 11.05 -16.99
C PRO A 364 -0.32 9.60 -16.62
N VAL A 365 -1.14 8.68 -17.14
CA VAL A 365 -0.89 7.23 -17.09
C VAL A 365 -0.37 6.78 -18.44
N PHE A 366 0.87 6.31 -18.47
CA PHE A 366 1.53 5.85 -19.70
C PHE A 366 1.09 4.43 -20.07
N SER A 367 -0.11 4.32 -20.66
CA SER A 367 -0.70 3.11 -21.23
C SER A 367 -1.45 3.40 -22.54
N ASP A 368 -1.59 2.40 -23.41
CA ASP A 368 -2.33 2.48 -24.68
C ASP A 368 -3.74 1.90 -24.60
N PHE A 369 -4.02 1.07 -23.61
CA PHE A 369 -5.37 0.67 -23.26
C PHE A 369 -5.94 1.63 -22.23
N SER A 370 -7.25 1.88 -22.32
CA SER A 370 -7.99 2.39 -21.18
C SER A 370 -7.81 1.37 -20.08
N SER A 371 -7.09 1.73 -19.01
CA SER A 371 -7.35 1.15 -17.71
C SER A 371 -8.84 1.35 -17.50
N GLY A 372 -9.62 0.29 -17.73
CA GLY A 372 -10.96 0.25 -17.17
C GLY A 372 -10.69 0.46 -15.70
N GLY A 373 -11.04 1.64 -15.20
CA GLY A 373 -10.85 1.95 -13.80
C GLY A 373 -11.29 0.72 -13.06
N VAL A 374 -10.42 0.18 -12.20
CA VAL A 374 -10.94 -0.62 -11.10
C VAL A 374 -12.03 0.28 -10.56
N SER A 375 -13.29 -0.10 -10.78
CA SER A 375 -14.39 0.69 -10.30
C SER A 375 -14.07 0.84 -8.84
N GLU A 376 -13.86 2.09 -8.40
CA GLU A 376 -13.97 2.40 -6.99
C GLU A 376 -15.27 1.71 -6.61
N VAL A 377 -15.13 0.62 -5.85
CA VAL A 377 -16.26 0.05 -5.16
C VAL A 377 -16.82 1.26 -4.42
N PRO A 378 -18.07 1.69 -4.70
CA PRO A 378 -18.59 2.89 -4.09
C PRO A 378 -18.32 2.77 -2.61
N GLU A 379 -17.62 3.76 -2.06
CA GLU A 379 -17.49 3.90 -0.63
C GLU A 379 -18.92 3.98 -0.11
N GLU A 380 -19.45 2.85 0.37
CA GLU A 380 -20.74 2.83 1.03
C GLU A 380 -20.57 3.75 2.22
N VAL A 381 -21.24 4.89 2.16
CA VAL A 381 -21.42 5.78 3.30
C VAL A 381 -22.21 4.96 4.32
N ILE A 382 -21.48 4.26 5.19
CA ILE A 382 -22.06 3.59 6.34
C ILE A 382 -22.51 4.72 7.27
N GLU A 383 -23.84 4.92 7.31
CA GLU A 383 -24.48 5.79 8.28
C GLU A 383 -23.99 5.42 9.69
N PRO A 384 -23.80 6.41 10.58
CA PRO A 384 -23.31 6.15 11.92
C PRO A 384 -24.20 5.11 12.60
N ALA A 385 -23.59 4.00 13.03
CA ALA A 385 -24.24 3.00 13.84
C ALA A 385 -24.85 3.72 15.05
N VAL A 386 -26.17 3.77 15.08
CA VAL A 386 -26.96 4.24 16.21
C VAL A 386 -26.51 3.45 17.42
N ALA A 387 -26.20 4.15 18.50
CA ALA A 387 -25.91 3.54 19.78
C ALA A 387 -27.02 2.53 20.09
N VAL A 388 -26.64 1.25 20.16
CA VAL A 388 -27.52 0.20 20.67
C VAL A 388 -27.72 0.56 22.13
N GLU A 389 -28.86 1.16 22.44
CA GLU A 389 -29.37 1.21 23.80
C GLU A 389 -29.41 -0.22 24.32
N GLU A 390 -28.95 -0.44 25.55
CA GLU A 390 -29.06 -1.73 26.23
C GLU A 390 -30.53 -2.16 26.21
N GLU A 391 -30.89 -3.03 25.25
CA GLU A 391 -32.14 -3.76 25.31
C GLU A 391 -32.09 -4.57 26.59
N GLN A 392 -32.95 -4.21 27.54
CA GLN A 392 -33.26 -5.07 28.68
C GLN A 392 -33.71 -6.40 28.08
N GLU A 393 -32.87 -7.44 28.20
CA GLU A 393 -33.19 -8.80 27.75
C GLU A 393 -34.58 -9.16 28.30
N GLU A 394 -35.57 -9.24 27.42
CA GLU A 394 -36.87 -9.77 27.81
C GLU A 394 -36.64 -11.21 28.28
N PRO A 395 -37.21 -11.62 29.42
CA PRO A 395 -37.02 -12.96 29.94
C PRO A 395 -37.47 -13.99 28.91
N VAL A 396 -36.52 -14.73 28.33
CA VAL A 396 -36.80 -15.75 27.32
C VAL A 396 -37.50 -16.93 27.99
N VAL A 397 -38.82 -16.95 27.90
CA VAL A 397 -39.63 -18.09 28.32
C VAL A 397 -39.42 -19.21 27.31
N ARG A 398 -38.96 -20.37 27.77
CA ARG A 398 -38.74 -21.56 26.94
C ARG A 398 -39.36 -22.81 27.53
N ILE A 399 -39.48 -23.84 26.70
CA ILE A 399 -39.88 -25.19 27.11
C ILE A 399 -38.62 -25.96 27.49
N TRP A 400 -38.51 -26.28 28.77
CA TRP A 400 -37.46 -27.11 29.34
C TRP A 400 -37.87 -28.57 29.28
N THR A 401 -37.05 -29.41 28.69
CA THR A 401 -37.31 -30.83 28.46
C THR A 401 -36.46 -31.68 29.39
N PHE A 402 -37.13 -32.53 30.15
CA PHE A 402 -36.48 -33.50 31.01
C PHE A 402 -36.13 -34.75 30.20
N ARG A 403 -35.10 -35.48 30.61
CA ARG A 403 -34.73 -36.78 30.01
C ARG A 403 -35.83 -37.84 30.13
N SER A 404 -36.75 -37.65 31.08
CA SER A 404 -37.96 -38.46 31.22
C SER A 404 -39.06 -38.15 30.20
N GLY A 405 -38.88 -37.13 29.35
CA GLY A 405 -39.88 -36.63 28.39
C GLY A 405 -40.88 -35.63 28.97
N LYS A 406 -40.80 -35.32 30.28
CA LYS A 406 -41.62 -34.27 30.90
C LYS A 406 -41.12 -32.89 30.45
N THR A 407 -42.02 -31.93 30.31
CA THR A 407 -41.66 -30.54 30.00
C THR A 407 -42.13 -29.56 31.06
N ILE A 408 -41.42 -28.43 31.19
CA ILE A 408 -41.81 -27.28 32.02
C ILE A 408 -41.58 -26.01 31.20
N GLU A 409 -42.55 -25.10 31.20
CA GLU A 409 -42.40 -23.79 30.58
C GLU A 409 -41.98 -22.75 31.62
N GLY A 410 -40.92 -21.99 31.33
CA GLY A 410 -40.42 -20.94 32.23
C GLY A 410 -39.13 -20.28 31.77
N GLU A 411 -38.72 -19.25 32.49
CA GLU A 411 -37.46 -18.52 32.30
C GLU A 411 -36.32 -19.21 33.08
N TYR A 412 -35.10 -19.17 32.53
CA TYR A 412 -33.89 -19.50 33.28
C TYR A 412 -33.59 -18.38 34.28
N VAL A 413 -33.28 -18.73 35.53
CA VAL A 413 -32.94 -17.75 36.57
C VAL A 413 -31.47 -17.84 36.94
N SER A 414 -30.99 -19.02 37.32
CA SER A 414 -29.60 -19.24 37.72
C SER A 414 -29.26 -20.72 37.88
N SER A 415 -27.98 -21.03 38.02
CA SER A 415 -27.48 -22.36 38.37
C SER A 415 -26.71 -22.30 39.68
N ILE A 416 -27.05 -23.17 40.62
CA ILE A 416 -26.43 -23.26 41.95
C ILE A 416 -26.05 -24.72 42.20
N GLY A 417 -24.76 -25.02 42.15
CA GLY A 417 -24.26 -26.40 42.26
C GLY A 417 -24.77 -27.27 41.11
N ASP A 418 -25.44 -28.37 41.45
CA ASP A 418 -26.05 -29.33 40.52
C ASP A 418 -27.50 -29.00 40.14
N LYS A 419 -28.02 -27.84 40.55
CA LYS A 419 -29.42 -27.44 40.34
C LYS A 419 -29.56 -26.20 39.48
N VAL A 420 -30.57 -26.25 38.62
CA VAL A 420 -31.03 -25.19 37.73
C VAL A 420 -32.27 -24.57 38.34
N VAL A 421 -32.32 -23.25 38.48
CA VAL A 421 -33.47 -22.50 38.97
C VAL A 421 -34.22 -21.97 37.75
N LEU A 422 -35.47 -22.41 37.60
CA LEU A 422 -36.38 -21.98 36.54
C LEU A 422 -37.55 -21.22 37.17
N LYS A 423 -38.00 -20.10 36.60
CA LYS A 423 -39.22 -19.41 37.03
C LYS A 423 -40.34 -19.66 36.03
N SER A 424 -41.37 -20.35 36.48
CA SER A 424 -42.56 -20.63 35.66
C SER A 424 -43.26 -19.34 35.24
N THR A 425 -44.10 -19.40 34.20
CA THR A 425 -44.96 -18.30 33.74
C THR A 425 -45.91 -17.75 34.83
N ARG A 426 -46.11 -18.49 35.93
CA ARG A 426 -46.87 -18.06 37.11
C ARG A 426 -46.00 -17.41 38.20
N GLY A 427 -44.74 -17.10 37.91
CA GLY A 427 -43.80 -16.47 38.83
C GLY A 427 -43.17 -17.39 39.88
N LYS A 428 -43.54 -18.67 39.93
CA LYS A 428 -42.97 -19.65 40.89
C LYS A 428 -41.60 -20.13 40.44
N GLN A 429 -40.59 -20.01 41.31
CA GLN A 429 -39.28 -20.63 41.11
C GLN A 429 -39.31 -22.14 41.40
N ILE A 430 -38.68 -22.92 40.54
CA ILE A 430 -38.59 -24.37 40.56
C ILE A 430 -37.11 -24.74 40.46
N LYS A 431 -36.61 -25.57 41.37
CA LYS A 431 -35.24 -26.10 41.34
C LYS A 431 -35.25 -27.48 40.69
N VAL A 432 -34.52 -27.64 39.60
CA VAL A 432 -34.44 -28.88 38.82
C VAL A 432 -32.99 -29.38 38.86
N PRO A 433 -32.72 -30.67 39.14
CA PRO A 433 -31.39 -31.23 38.97
C PRO A 433 -30.93 -31.11 37.52
N ALA A 434 -29.72 -30.58 37.27
CA ALA A 434 -29.18 -30.40 35.93
C ALA A 434 -29.11 -31.74 35.16
N ALA A 435 -28.79 -32.84 35.84
CA ALA A 435 -28.74 -34.18 35.26
C ALA A 435 -30.09 -34.65 34.66
N ASP A 436 -31.21 -34.07 35.09
CA ASP A 436 -32.54 -34.44 34.61
C ASP A 436 -32.92 -33.70 33.31
N LEU A 437 -32.18 -32.67 32.91
CA LEU A 437 -32.46 -31.87 31.71
C LEU A 437 -31.88 -32.49 30.45
N SER A 438 -32.49 -32.13 29.31
CA SER A 438 -32.04 -32.49 27.97
C SER A 438 -30.66 -31.91 27.65
N GLY A 439 -30.00 -32.46 26.63
CA GLY A 439 -28.72 -31.93 26.15
C GLY A 439 -28.83 -30.47 25.69
N GLU A 440 -29.88 -30.13 24.93
CA GLU A 440 -30.13 -28.78 24.42
C GLU A 440 -30.37 -27.75 25.55
N ASP A 441 -31.06 -28.14 26.62
CA ASP A 441 -31.25 -27.27 27.78
C ASP A 441 -29.97 -27.08 28.59
N LEU A 442 -29.16 -28.14 28.73
CA LEU A 442 -27.85 -28.06 29.37
C LEU A 442 -26.88 -27.16 28.60
N GLU A 443 -26.92 -27.23 27.27
CA GLU A 443 -26.18 -26.34 26.37
C GLU A 443 -26.60 -24.90 26.54
N PHE A 444 -27.91 -24.61 26.50
CA PHE A 444 -28.40 -23.27 26.76
C PHE A 444 -27.95 -22.72 28.12
N ILE A 445 -28.04 -23.52 29.18
CA ILE A 445 -27.60 -23.09 30.53
C ILE A 445 -26.08 -22.86 30.57
N ALA A 446 -25.29 -23.63 29.82
CA ALA A 446 -23.85 -23.41 29.77
C ALA A 446 -23.52 -22.11 29.04
N LEU A 447 -24.11 -21.87 27.87
CA LEU A 447 -23.92 -20.65 27.08
C LEU A 447 -24.42 -19.40 27.83
N ALA A 448 -25.53 -19.51 28.57
CA ALA A 448 -26.04 -18.43 29.43
C ALA A 448 -25.16 -18.14 30.67
N ASN A 449 -24.15 -18.98 30.95
CA ASN A 449 -23.19 -18.77 32.04
C ASN A 449 -21.77 -18.99 31.51
N PRO A 450 -21.26 -18.04 30.71
CA PRO A 450 -19.95 -18.17 30.10
C PRO A 450 -18.84 -18.30 31.15
N PRO A 451 -17.74 -18.99 30.83
CA PRO A 451 -16.64 -19.20 31.75
C PRO A 451 -15.92 -17.87 32.02
N THR A 452 -15.52 -17.64 33.27
CA THR A 452 -14.49 -16.62 33.54
C THR A 452 -13.12 -17.15 33.11
N LEU A 453 -12.42 -16.36 32.29
CA LEU A 453 -11.12 -16.68 31.73
C LEU A 453 -10.03 -15.73 32.26
N ASP A 454 -8.85 -16.27 32.44
CA ASP A 454 -7.58 -15.57 32.66
C ASP A 454 -6.85 -15.52 31.31
N ILE A 455 -6.76 -14.33 30.72
CA ILE A 455 -6.24 -14.10 29.36
C ILE A 455 -4.89 -13.38 29.48
N GLY A 456 -3.83 -14.02 29.01
CA GLY A 456 -2.48 -13.46 28.99
C GLY A 456 -1.95 -13.34 27.57
N PHE A 457 -1.49 -12.14 27.19
CA PHE A 457 -0.71 -11.93 25.97
C PHE A 457 0.76 -12.20 26.20
N THR A 458 1.44 -12.76 25.21
CA THR A 458 2.88 -13.05 25.23
C THR A 458 3.55 -12.52 23.98
N LYS A 459 4.78 -12.04 24.13
CA LYS A 459 5.61 -11.60 23.02
C LYS A 459 7.08 -11.89 23.31
N GLN A 460 7.83 -12.22 22.27
CA GLN A 460 9.27 -12.44 22.30
C GLN A 460 9.88 -11.78 21.07
N SER A 461 11.08 -11.24 21.20
CA SER A 461 11.81 -10.65 20.07
C SER A 461 13.25 -11.13 20.01
N SER A 462 13.76 -11.36 18.80
CA SER A 462 15.20 -11.33 18.50
C SER A 462 15.53 -10.05 17.74
N GLN A 463 16.81 -9.65 17.77
CA GLN A 463 17.30 -8.54 16.97
C GLN A 463 18.39 -9.03 16.04
N ARG A 464 18.33 -8.59 14.78
CA ARG A 464 19.38 -8.74 13.78
C ARG A 464 19.69 -7.39 13.15
N ILE A 465 20.85 -7.27 12.52
CA ILE A 465 21.30 -6.04 11.84
C ILE A 465 21.43 -6.31 10.35
N ILE A 466 21.13 -5.30 9.53
CA ILE A 466 21.38 -5.34 8.09
C ILE A 466 22.80 -4.81 7.86
N GLU A 467 23.64 -5.59 7.18
CA GLU A 467 25.00 -5.16 6.84
C GLU A 467 24.97 -3.92 5.95
N THR A 468 25.71 -2.89 6.36
CA THR A 468 25.84 -1.62 5.66
C THR A 468 27.10 -1.59 4.79
N SER A 469 27.29 -0.51 4.06
CA SER A 469 28.50 -0.33 3.27
C SER A 469 29.76 -0.34 4.14
N PRO A 470 30.84 -1.03 3.72
CA PRO A 470 32.14 -0.93 4.40
C PRO A 470 32.86 0.40 4.13
N PHE A 471 32.31 1.28 3.28
CA PHE A 471 32.91 2.55 2.88
C PHE A 471 32.36 3.75 3.65
N LEU A 472 31.30 3.57 4.42
CA LEU A 472 30.65 4.64 5.19
C LEU A 472 30.59 4.26 6.67
N GLU A 473 30.83 5.24 7.54
CA GLU A 473 30.55 5.11 8.97
C GLU A 473 29.08 5.45 9.23
N GLU A 474 28.22 4.43 9.26
CA GLU A 474 26.79 4.61 9.50
C GLU A 474 26.22 3.60 10.49
N GLU A 475 25.13 4.00 11.16
CA GLU A 475 24.39 3.08 12.03
C GLU A 475 23.57 2.10 11.19
N ALA A 476 23.85 0.80 11.37
CA ALA A 476 23.14 -0.26 10.67
C ALA A 476 21.64 -0.29 11.04
N PRO A 477 20.75 -0.45 10.05
CA PRO A 477 19.34 -0.74 10.32
C PRO A 477 19.19 -2.01 11.16
N ARG A 478 18.26 -1.96 12.12
CA ARG A 478 17.96 -3.06 13.02
C ARG A 478 16.63 -3.67 12.61
N ILE A 479 16.57 -4.99 12.54
CA ILE A 479 15.34 -5.75 12.38
C ILE A 479 15.05 -6.44 13.71
N PHE A 480 13.83 -6.28 14.19
CA PHE A 480 13.30 -7.00 15.34
C PHE A 480 12.32 -8.06 14.86
N ASP A 481 12.67 -9.32 15.02
CA ASP A 481 11.79 -10.44 14.67
C ASP A 481 10.92 -10.76 15.89
N TRP A 482 9.65 -10.36 15.84
CA TRP A 482 8.71 -10.55 16.93
C TRP A 482 7.90 -11.83 16.73
N THR A 483 7.81 -12.65 17.77
CA THR A 483 6.80 -13.70 17.85
C THR A 483 5.78 -13.37 18.93
N PHE A 484 4.52 -13.35 18.54
CA PHE A 484 3.38 -13.08 19.42
C PHE A 484 2.67 -14.38 19.79
N GLY A 485 1.89 -14.34 20.85
CA GLY A 485 1.14 -15.48 21.32
C GLY A 485 0.25 -15.13 22.50
N LEU A 486 -0.46 -16.12 23.00
CA LEU A 486 -1.37 -15.98 24.12
C LEU A 486 -1.41 -17.23 24.98
N LYS A 487 -1.86 -17.05 26.21
CA LYS A 487 -2.24 -18.09 27.14
C LYS A 487 -3.59 -17.75 27.73
N ILE A 488 -4.56 -18.64 27.56
CA ILE A 488 -5.89 -18.50 28.13
C ILE A 488 -6.15 -19.67 29.05
N ARG A 489 -6.78 -19.41 30.20
CA ARG A 489 -7.18 -20.47 31.13
C ARG A 489 -8.51 -20.16 31.77
N GLN A 490 -9.38 -21.15 31.84
CA GLN A 490 -10.59 -21.04 32.63
C GLN A 490 -10.27 -21.04 34.12
N VAL A 491 -10.74 -20.02 34.84
CA VAL A 491 -10.59 -19.90 36.30
C VAL A 491 -11.90 -20.12 37.06
N SER A 492 -13.03 -20.06 36.37
CA SER A 492 -14.32 -20.45 36.93
C SER A 492 -14.38 -21.95 37.21
N ALA A 493 -15.01 -22.33 38.33
CA ALA A 493 -15.01 -23.71 38.82
C ALA A 493 -15.90 -24.68 38.01
N ARG A 494 -16.86 -24.16 37.23
CA ARG A 494 -17.82 -24.95 36.46
C ARG A 494 -17.21 -25.35 35.12
N GLU A 495 -17.24 -26.63 34.77
CA GLU A 495 -16.87 -27.07 33.42
C GLU A 495 -17.78 -26.41 32.38
N TYR A 496 -17.17 -25.70 31.42
CA TYR A 496 -17.89 -25.09 30.32
C TYR A 496 -18.18 -26.13 29.23
N GLY A 497 -17.13 -26.76 28.69
CA GLY A 497 -17.26 -27.90 27.77
C GLY A 497 -17.69 -27.55 26.34
N TYR A 498 -17.79 -26.27 25.99
CA TYR A 498 -18.11 -25.81 24.63
C TYR A 498 -16.89 -25.12 23.98
N PRO A 499 -16.79 -25.16 22.64
CA PRO A 499 -15.70 -24.50 21.93
C PRO A 499 -15.73 -22.99 22.14
N LEU A 500 -14.54 -22.42 22.24
CA LEU A 500 -14.29 -20.98 22.30
C LEU A 500 -13.38 -20.60 21.14
N THR A 501 -13.78 -19.59 20.38
CA THR A 501 -12.92 -18.99 19.35
C THR A 501 -12.17 -17.83 19.96
N VAL A 502 -10.84 -17.82 19.78
CA VAL A 502 -9.94 -16.79 20.30
C VAL A 502 -9.34 -16.07 19.11
N GLU A 503 -9.60 -14.77 19.02
CA GLU A 503 -9.05 -13.93 17.97
C GLU A 503 -8.07 -12.92 18.59
N MET A 504 -6.84 -12.92 18.09
CA MET A 504 -5.74 -12.06 18.54
C MET A 504 -5.38 -11.07 17.45
N PHE A 505 -5.32 -9.79 17.81
CA PHE A 505 -4.82 -8.70 16.98
C PHE A 505 -3.58 -8.12 17.64
N VAL A 506 -2.51 -7.93 16.88
CA VAL A 506 -1.27 -7.31 17.34
C VAL A 506 -1.05 -6.02 16.57
N ILE A 507 -0.82 -4.95 17.32
CA ILE A 507 -0.78 -3.59 16.78
C ILE A 507 0.62 -3.01 16.93
N GLY A 508 1.11 -2.44 15.84
CA GLY A 508 2.31 -1.62 15.78
C GLY A 508 1.96 -0.14 15.67
N GLU A 509 2.95 0.71 15.88
CA GLU A 509 2.90 2.16 15.75
C GLU A 509 4.07 2.62 14.90
N GLN A 510 3.82 3.62 14.05
CA GLN A 510 4.86 4.25 13.24
C GLN A 510 5.78 5.09 14.13
N TYR A 511 7.10 5.04 13.90
CA TYR A 511 8.03 5.90 14.65
C TYR A 511 7.83 7.39 14.36
N LEU A 512 7.46 7.75 13.12
CA LEU A 512 7.27 9.14 12.69
C LEU A 512 5.99 9.79 13.23
N ASP A 513 4.95 8.98 13.51
CA ASP A 513 3.64 9.49 13.90
C ASP A 513 2.94 8.50 14.85
N ALA A 514 2.76 8.93 16.10
CA ALA A 514 2.13 8.13 17.15
C ALA A 514 0.61 7.96 16.97
N ASP A 515 0.00 8.61 15.97
CA ASP A 515 -1.40 8.42 15.58
C ASP A 515 -1.56 7.54 14.33
N LYS A 516 -0.46 6.93 13.83
CA LYS A 516 -0.47 5.94 12.75
C LYS A 516 -0.14 4.55 13.29
N PHE A 517 -1.13 3.65 13.21
CA PHE A 517 -1.00 2.27 13.64
C PHE A 517 -0.92 1.32 12.46
N ILE A 518 -0.34 0.15 12.67
CA ILE A 518 -0.24 -0.92 11.67
C ILE A 518 -0.67 -2.25 12.28
N LEU A 519 -1.48 -3.02 11.55
CA LEU A 519 -1.87 -4.36 12.02
C LEU A 519 -0.71 -5.32 11.75
N LEU A 520 -0.01 -5.74 12.80
CA LEU A 520 1.21 -6.55 12.69
C LEU A 520 0.92 -8.04 12.54
N ASP A 521 -0.07 -8.54 13.26
CA ASP A 521 -0.47 -9.95 13.24
C ASP A 521 -1.95 -10.06 13.57
N ARG A 522 -2.60 -11.06 12.98
CA ARG A 522 -3.97 -11.45 13.30
C ARG A 522 -4.08 -12.96 13.24
N GLN A 523 -4.50 -13.56 14.35
CA GLN A 523 -4.58 -15.01 14.49
C GLN A 523 -5.94 -15.40 15.06
N ILE A 524 -6.53 -16.44 14.50
CA ILE A 524 -7.77 -17.03 15.00
C ILE A 524 -7.45 -18.47 15.39
N THR A 525 -7.75 -18.83 16.62
CA THR A 525 -7.59 -20.19 17.14
C THR A 525 -8.85 -20.62 17.87
N GLU A 526 -9.02 -21.92 18.06
CA GLU A 526 -10.17 -22.47 18.77
C GLU A 526 -9.69 -23.45 19.83
N PHE A 527 -10.38 -23.46 20.97
CA PHE A 527 -10.18 -24.49 21.99
C PHE A 527 -11.44 -24.73 22.80
N THR A 528 -11.61 -25.94 23.30
CA THR A 528 -12.63 -26.27 24.28
C THR A 528 -11.96 -26.43 25.63
N PRO A 529 -12.36 -25.70 26.69
CA PRO A 529 -11.82 -25.92 28.04
C PRO A 529 -12.20 -27.31 28.53
N THR A 530 -11.22 -28.20 28.71
CA THR A 530 -11.43 -29.56 29.22
C THR A 530 -10.45 -29.88 30.34
N LYS A 531 -10.73 -30.90 31.15
CA LYS A 531 -9.76 -31.37 32.13
C LYS A 531 -8.45 -31.85 31.49
N GLU A 532 -8.53 -32.41 30.28
CA GLU A 532 -7.39 -32.97 29.54
C GLU A 532 -6.36 -31.89 29.15
N ASN A 533 -6.81 -30.71 28.73
CA ASN A 533 -5.93 -29.58 28.43
C ASN A 533 -5.67 -28.68 29.65
N GLY A 534 -6.02 -29.12 30.86
CA GLY A 534 -5.91 -28.32 32.08
C GLY A 534 -6.76 -27.05 32.05
N MET A 535 -7.85 -27.06 31.27
CA MET A 535 -8.74 -25.95 30.98
C MET A 535 -8.01 -24.73 30.42
N ALA A 536 -6.91 -24.95 29.69
CA ALA A 536 -6.05 -23.92 29.18
C ALA A 536 -5.73 -24.11 27.70
N HIS A 537 -5.40 -22.99 27.05
CA HIS A 537 -4.96 -22.89 25.68
C HIS A 537 -3.70 -22.03 25.63
N VAL A 538 -2.70 -22.47 24.89
CA VAL A 538 -1.47 -21.73 24.65
C VAL A 538 -1.23 -21.72 23.16
N PHE A 539 -1.05 -20.53 22.61
CA PHE A 539 -0.80 -20.33 21.20
C PHE A 539 0.39 -19.40 20.99
N LYS A 540 1.17 -19.66 19.95
CA LYS A 540 2.27 -18.82 19.50
C LYS A 540 2.23 -18.78 17.98
N SER A 541 2.30 -17.58 17.40
CA SER A 541 2.31 -17.40 15.94
C SER A 541 3.50 -18.14 15.33
N GLY A 542 3.28 -18.79 14.18
CA GLY A 542 4.29 -19.63 13.54
C GLY A 542 5.41 -18.82 12.87
N ASN A 543 5.08 -17.67 12.28
CA ASN A 543 6.03 -16.82 11.58
C ASN A 543 6.34 -15.56 12.40
N PRO A 544 7.63 -15.19 12.56
CA PRO A 544 7.98 -13.91 13.14
C PRO A 544 7.50 -12.74 12.28
N VAL A 545 7.09 -11.66 12.93
CA VAL A 545 6.81 -10.37 12.31
C VAL A 545 8.08 -9.53 12.35
N GLU A 546 8.61 -9.16 11.19
CA GLU A 546 9.80 -8.31 11.08
C GLU A 546 9.43 -6.82 11.22
N LEU A 547 10.01 -6.15 12.21
CA LEU A 547 9.93 -4.69 12.35
C LEU A 547 11.30 -4.07 12.15
N ILE A 548 11.43 -3.22 11.14
CA ILE A 548 12.67 -2.47 10.90
C ILE A 548 12.70 -1.16 11.70
N HIS A 549 13.88 -0.77 12.16
CA HIS A 549 14.14 0.53 12.77
C HIS A 549 15.51 1.05 12.32
N TYR A 550 15.54 2.30 11.88
CA TYR A 550 16.78 3.01 11.58
C TYR A 550 16.59 4.52 11.74
N ASN A 551 17.69 5.22 11.97
CA ASN A 551 17.73 6.68 11.98
C ASN A 551 18.13 7.18 10.60
N MET A 552 17.50 8.24 10.12
CA MET A 552 17.89 8.95 8.91
C MET A 552 17.51 10.42 9.07
N HIS A 553 18.46 11.33 8.80
CA HIS A 553 18.30 12.77 8.98
C HIS A 553 17.69 13.19 10.35
N SER A 554 18.17 12.61 11.44
CA SER A 554 17.66 12.86 12.81
C SER A 554 16.19 12.46 13.06
N GLN A 555 15.57 11.74 12.12
CA GLN A 555 14.24 11.15 12.26
C GLN A 555 14.34 9.62 12.40
N GLN A 556 13.37 9.02 13.08
CA GLN A 556 13.30 7.56 13.29
C GLN A 556 12.30 6.95 12.30
N PHE A 557 12.75 5.96 11.55
CA PHE A 557 11.95 5.27 10.54
C PHE A 557 11.57 3.85 10.97
N GLY A 558 10.49 3.35 10.37
CA GLY A 558 9.93 2.03 10.59
C GLY A 558 8.89 1.99 11.70
N HIS A 559 8.76 0.82 12.34
CA HIS A 559 7.65 0.51 13.23
C HIS A 559 8.11 -0.08 14.56
N LYS A 560 7.32 0.12 15.60
CA LYS A 560 7.48 -0.55 16.91
C LYS A 560 6.20 -1.24 17.32
N TYR A 561 6.32 -2.28 18.13
CA TYR A 561 5.17 -2.85 18.82
C TYR A 561 4.50 -1.80 19.71
N MET A 562 3.18 -1.70 19.66
CA MET A 562 2.37 -0.79 20.48
C MET A 562 1.46 -1.56 21.44
N GLY A 563 0.70 -2.53 20.94
CA GLY A 563 -0.37 -3.13 21.73
C GLY A 563 -0.98 -4.38 21.12
N TYR A 564 -2.05 -4.84 21.75
CA TYR A 564 -2.82 -6.01 21.34
C TYR A 564 -4.30 -5.89 21.75
N LEU A 565 -5.13 -6.70 21.10
CA LEU A 565 -6.50 -7.03 21.48
C LEU A 565 -6.70 -8.54 21.34
N ILE A 566 -7.27 -9.19 22.35
CA ILE A 566 -7.71 -10.58 22.29
C ILE A 566 -9.20 -10.62 22.60
N THR A 567 -10.00 -11.21 21.74
CA THR A 567 -11.42 -11.47 21.96
C THR A 567 -11.68 -12.96 22.07
N VAL A 568 -12.56 -13.35 22.99
CA VAL A 568 -13.02 -14.73 23.14
C VAL A 568 -14.50 -14.80 22.83
N THR A 569 -14.83 -15.63 21.85
CA THR A 569 -16.16 -15.76 21.28
C THR A 569 -16.74 -17.14 21.57
N ASP A 570 -17.99 -17.06 22.00
CA ASP A 570 -19.05 -18.03 22.01
C ASP A 570 -19.23 -19.02 20.85
N ALA A 571 -19.81 -20.21 21.09
CA ALA A 571 -20.44 -21.00 20.02
C ALA A 571 -21.63 -20.27 19.35
N ARG A 572 -22.22 -19.27 20.03
CA ARG A 572 -23.28 -18.38 19.49
C ARG A 572 -22.72 -17.27 18.62
N GLY A 573 -21.40 -17.08 18.58
CA GLY A 573 -20.77 -15.92 17.95
C GLY A 573 -20.74 -14.66 18.83
N GLU A 574 -21.16 -14.76 20.10
CA GLU A 574 -21.11 -13.66 21.07
C GLU A 574 -19.73 -13.54 21.72
N ILE A 575 -19.18 -12.33 21.82
CA ILE A 575 -17.94 -12.09 22.56
C ILE A 575 -18.25 -12.13 24.05
N ILE A 576 -17.72 -13.14 24.75
CA ILE A 576 -17.98 -13.36 26.18
C ILE A 576 -16.94 -12.70 27.08
N GLN A 577 -15.74 -12.46 26.57
CA GLN A 577 -14.66 -11.77 27.27
C GLN A 577 -13.64 -11.23 26.26
N TYR A 578 -12.95 -10.14 26.60
CA TYR A 578 -11.80 -9.66 25.86
C TYR A 578 -10.72 -9.15 26.82
N GLU A 579 -9.49 -9.07 26.33
CA GLU A 579 -8.35 -8.44 27.01
C GLU A 579 -7.63 -7.55 26.01
N THR A 580 -7.25 -6.34 26.42
CA THR A 580 -6.59 -5.40 25.51
C THR A 580 -5.65 -4.45 26.22
N SER A 581 -4.57 -4.10 25.53
CA SER A 581 -3.71 -2.98 25.91
C SER A 581 -4.40 -1.62 25.87
N ASN A 582 -5.43 -1.45 25.01
CA ASN A 582 -6.07 -0.17 24.74
C ASN A 582 -7.55 -0.36 24.39
N SER A 583 -8.45 0.24 25.17
CA SER A 583 -9.90 0.04 25.04
C SER A 583 -10.49 0.47 23.69
N TRP A 584 -9.90 1.47 23.02
CA TRP A 584 -10.36 1.95 21.72
C TRP A 584 -10.26 0.88 20.61
N LEU A 585 -9.34 -0.09 20.75
CA LEU A 585 -9.23 -1.21 19.81
C LEU A 585 -10.49 -2.07 19.81
N PHE A 586 -11.05 -2.33 21.00
CA PHE A 586 -12.29 -3.09 21.12
C PHE A 586 -13.51 -2.27 20.66
N GLN A 587 -13.53 -0.96 20.96
CA GLN A 587 -14.58 -0.06 20.47
C GLN A 587 -14.63 0.00 18.93
N GLY A 588 -13.47 -0.09 18.27
CA GLY A 588 -13.33 -0.13 16.81
C GLY A 588 -13.20 -1.53 16.21
N LEU A 589 -13.56 -2.60 16.94
CA LEU A 589 -13.29 -3.99 16.54
C LEU A 589 -13.80 -4.33 15.14
N GLU A 590 -15.01 -3.89 14.79
CA GLU A 590 -15.60 -4.22 13.49
C GLU A 590 -14.81 -3.58 12.33
N ASN A 591 -14.28 -2.38 12.50
CA ASN A 591 -13.38 -1.78 11.52
C ASN A 591 -12.02 -2.51 11.52
N LEU A 592 -11.49 -2.85 12.71
CA LEU A 592 -10.21 -3.54 12.85
C LEU A 592 -10.19 -4.90 12.13
N LYS A 593 -11.31 -5.64 12.17
CA LYS A 593 -11.49 -6.90 11.44
C LYS A 593 -11.39 -6.75 9.92
N GLN A 594 -11.60 -5.55 9.38
CA GLN A 594 -11.48 -5.26 7.94
C GLN A 594 -10.06 -4.83 7.53
N ILE A 595 -9.19 -4.52 8.50
CA ILE A 595 -7.82 -4.11 8.21
C ILE A 595 -7.00 -5.35 7.83
N PRO A 596 -6.38 -5.39 6.63
CA PRO A 596 -5.46 -6.47 6.29
C PRO A 596 -4.18 -6.40 7.12
N VAL A 597 -3.54 -7.53 7.38
CA VAL A 597 -2.24 -7.57 8.07
C VAL A 597 -1.20 -6.81 7.22
N GLY A 598 -0.32 -6.06 7.90
CA GLY A 598 0.72 -5.22 7.32
C GLY A 598 0.23 -3.84 6.86
N ARG A 599 -0.99 -3.43 7.23
CA ARG A 599 -1.63 -2.21 6.71
C ARG A 599 -1.94 -1.18 7.80
N PHE A 600 -1.90 0.09 7.40
CA PHE A 600 -2.03 1.24 8.30
C PHE A 600 -3.48 1.61 8.63
N PHE A 601 -3.72 2.02 9.86
CA PHE A 601 -5.02 2.46 10.34
C PHE A 601 -4.89 3.54 11.44
N ASP A 602 -5.97 4.27 11.71
CA ASP A 602 -6.03 5.33 12.73
C ASP A 602 -6.70 4.87 14.05
N LYS A 603 -6.84 5.77 15.04
CA LYS A 603 -7.51 5.46 16.32
C LYS A 603 -8.97 5.02 16.20
N THR A 604 -9.62 5.21 15.05
CA THR A 604 -10.98 4.74 14.76
C THR A 604 -11.00 3.36 14.10
N CYS A 605 -9.82 2.72 13.99
CA CYS A 605 -9.59 1.46 13.31
C CYS A 605 -9.91 1.51 11.80
N ARG A 606 -9.87 2.69 11.18
CA ARG A 606 -10.12 2.87 9.74
C ARG A 606 -8.80 2.91 8.97
N ARG A 607 -8.81 2.35 7.75
CA ARG A 607 -7.64 2.35 6.86
C ARG A 607 -7.20 3.78 6.56
N VAL A 608 -5.91 4.05 6.71
CA VAL A 608 -5.29 5.34 6.35
C VAL A 608 -3.93 5.11 5.70
N HIS A 609 -3.37 6.14 5.08
CA HIS A 609 -1.98 6.16 4.68
C HIS A 609 -1.04 6.44 5.87
N PRO A 610 0.22 5.96 5.84
CA PRO A 610 1.24 6.36 6.80
C PRO A 610 1.58 7.85 6.67
N SER A 611 2.25 8.38 7.69
CA SER A 611 2.81 9.74 7.64
C SER A 611 4.23 9.69 7.06
N GLY A 612 4.51 10.62 6.15
CA GLY A 612 5.85 10.80 5.59
C GLY A 612 6.77 11.60 6.51
N PRO A 613 8.09 11.57 6.26
CA PRO A 613 9.05 12.34 7.03
C PRO A 613 8.87 13.85 6.80
N LYS A 614 9.33 14.64 7.78
CA LYS A 614 9.46 16.08 7.59
C LYS A 614 10.69 16.36 6.73
N ARG A 615 10.67 17.46 5.99
CA ARG A 615 11.88 17.94 5.30
C ARG A 615 12.88 18.45 6.32
N ASP A 616 14.05 17.84 6.36
CA ASP A 616 15.19 18.37 7.11
C ASP A 616 15.87 19.49 6.31
N TYR A 617 16.10 20.63 6.98
CA TYR A 617 16.72 21.83 6.41
C TYR A 617 18.21 21.89 6.71
#